data_AF-A0AAU3LRE5-F1
#
_entry.id   AF-A0AAU3LRE5-F1
#
_cell.length_a   1.000
_cell.length_b   1.000
_cell.length_c   1.000
_cell.angle_alpha   90.00
_cell.angle_beta   90.00
_cell.angle_gamma   90.00
#
_symmetry.space_group_name_H-M   'P 1'
#
loop_
_entity.id
_entity.type
_entity.pdbx_description
1 polymer ?
#
loop_
_entity_poly.entity_id
_entity_poly.type
_entity_poly.pdbx_seq_one_letter_code
_entity_poly.pdbx_strand_id
1 'polypeptide(L)' 'MADNLSYSFALPGGAFCAGLARRAVSDLLIRHDLAELCDTAVLATSELVAAAYRFTPDREMLLRVHSR' A
#
# COMPACT_ATOMS: atom_id res chain seq x y z
N MET A 1 -15.06 -14.68 -6.83
CA MET A 1 -15.73 -13.98 -5.71
C MET A 1 -14.58 -13.40 -4.92
N ALA A 2 -14.39 -12.08 -4.95
CA ALA A 2 -13.26 -11.44 -4.27
C ALA A 2 -13.37 -11.75 -2.78
N ASP A 3 -12.60 -12.72 -2.32
CA ASP A 3 -12.54 -13.07 -0.92
C ASP A 3 -12.08 -11.85 -0.13
N ASN A 4 -12.68 -11.66 1.04
CA ASN A 4 -12.57 -10.50 1.90
C ASN A 4 -11.09 -10.06 2.08
N LEU A 5 -10.65 -9.08 1.31
CA LEU A 5 -9.29 -8.60 1.29
C LEU A 5 -9.04 -7.86 2.60
N SER A 6 -8.05 -8.27 3.37
CA SER A 6 -7.66 -7.60 4.62
C SER A 6 -6.21 -7.89 4.95
N TYR A 7 -5.32 -6.97 4.57
CA TYR A 7 -3.88 -7.07 4.77
C TYR A 7 -3.35 -5.83 5.47
N SER A 8 -2.32 -6.02 6.29
CA SER A 8 -1.61 -4.94 6.98
C SER A 8 -0.11 -5.10 6.78
N PHE A 9 0.56 -4.01 6.41
CA PHE A 9 1.99 -3.95 6.17
C PHE A 9 2.62 -2.94 7.15
N ALA A 10 3.49 -3.42 8.03
CA ALA A 10 4.37 -2.54 8.80
C ALA A 10 5.55 -2.15 7.90
N LEU A 11 5.72 -0.85 7.69
CA LEU A 11 6.78 -0.30 6.84
C LEU A 11 7.70 0.58 7.71
N PRO A 12 9.03 0.44 7.58
CA PRO A 12 9.96 1.32 8.27
C PRO A 12 9.79 2.78 7.80
N GLY A 13 10.19 3.76 8.59
CA GLY A 13 10.01 5.19 8.29
C GLY A 13 10.94 5.76 7.20
N GLY A 14 11.35 4.97 6.21
CA GLY A 14 12.28 5.37 5.16
C GLY A 14 11.60 5.72 3.84
N ALA A 15 12.18 6.64 3.06
CA ALA A 15 11.66 7.07 1.76
C ALA A 15 11.50 5.92 0.74
N PHE A 16 12.33 4.87 0.84
CA PHE A 16 12.27 3.71 -0.05
C PHE A 16 10.96 2.91 0.09
N CYS A 17 10.25 3.06 1.21
CA CYS A 17 9.02 2.33 1.50
C CYS A 17 7.89 2.63 0.51
N ALA A 18 7.90 3.80 -0.13
CA ALA A 18 6.92 4.12 -1.18
C ALA A 18 7.02 3.16 -2.37
N GLY A 19 8.24 2.72 -2.74
CA GLY A 19 8.43 1.73 -3.81
C GLY A 19 7.97 0.34 -3.38
N LEU A 20 8.33 -0.08 -2.16
CA LEU A 20 7.97 -1.39 -1.61
C LEU A 20 6.46 -1.53 -1.46
N ALA A 21 5.80 -0.51 -0.89
CA ALA A 21 4.36 -0.50 -0.66
C ALA A 21 3.58 -0.58 -1.97
N ARG A 22 3.96 0.19 -3.00
CA ARG A 22 3.31 0.14 -4.32
C ARG A 22 3.35 -1.25 -4.94
N ARG A 23 4.52 -1.92 -4.90
CA ARG A 23 4.67 -3.28 -5.42
C ARG A 23 3.81 -4.27 -4.65
N ALA A 24 3.85 -4.20 -3.31
CA ALA A 24 3.05 -5.08 -2.46
C ALA A 24 1.54 -4.93 -2.72
N VAL A 25 1.05 -3.68 -2.86
CA VAL A 25 -0.37 -3.40 -3.16
C VAL A 25 -0.75 -3.90 -4.55
N SER A 26 0.07 -3.65 -5.57
CA SER A 26 -0.20 -4.13 -6.94
C SER A 26 -0.24 -5.66 -7.01
N ASP A 27 0.75 -6.35 -6.44
CA ASP A 27 0.79 -7.81 -6.42
C ASP A 27 -0.41 -8.40 -5.68
N LEU A 28 -0.82 -7.77 -4.58
CA LEU A 28 -1.98 -8.18 -3.80
C LEU A 28 -3.28 -8.03 -4.61
N LEU A 29 -3.48 -6.90 -5.29
CA LEU A 29 -4.68 -6.71 -6.13
C LEU A 29 -4.72 -7.69 -7.31
N ILE A 30 -3.59 -7.95 -7.97
CA ILE A 30 -3.50 -8.91 -9.06
C ILE A 30 -3.89 -10.33 -8.59
N ARG A 31 -3.41 -10.75 -7.41
CA ARG A 31 -3.73 -12.07 -6.84
C ARG A 31 -5.20 -12.24 -6.44
N HIS A 32 -5.91 -11.14 -6.23
CA HIS A 32 -7.31 -11.12 -5.84
C HIS A 32 -8.26 -10.78 -7.01
N ASP A 33 -7.77 -10.89 -8.26
CA ASP A 33 -8.52 -10.59 -9.49
C ASP A 33 -9.05 -9.14 -9.55
N LEU A 34 -8.30 -8.19 -8.98
CA LEU A 34 -8.61 -6.74 -8.93
C LEU A 34 -7.59 -5.91 -9.72
N ALA A 35 -7.07 -6.45 -10.81
CA ALA A 35 -5.99 -5.84 -11.60
C ALA A 35 -6.38 -4.45 -12.15
N GLU A 36 -7.65 -4.22 -12.45
CA GLU A 36 -8.20 -2.95 -12.92
C GLU A 36 -8.08 -1.80 -11.89
N LEU A 37 -7.91 -2.13 -10.61
CA LEU A 37 -7.74 -1.15 -9.54
C LEU A 37 -6.27 -0.78 -9.31
N CYS A 38 -5.32 -1.48 -9.94
CA CYS A 38 -3.89 -1.35 -9.64
C CYS A 38 -3.38 0.08 -9.81
N ASP A 39 -3.67 0.76 -10.93
CA ASP A 39 -3.14 2.11 -11.19
C ASP A 39 -3.55 3.11 -10.10
N THR A 40 -4.84 3.12 -9.76
CA THR A 40 -5.39 4.00 -8.72
C THR A 40 -4.83 3.65 -7.35
N ALA A 41 -4.76 2.36 -7.00
CA ALA A 41 -4.26 1.92 -5.71
C ALA A 41 -2.76 2.18 -5.53
N VAL A 42 -1.97 1.99 -6.58
CA VAL A 42 -0.53 2.29 -6.60
C VAL A 42 -0.29 3.78 -6.41
N LEU A 43 -1.06 4.64 -7.09
CA LEU A 43 -0.96 6.09 -6.91
C LEU A 43 -1.31 6.50 -5.48
N ALA A 44 -2.46 6.05 -4.95
CA ALA A 44 -2.89 6.35 -3.59
C ALA A 44 -1.87 5.87 -2.54
N THR A 45 -1.31 4.68 -2.74
CA THR A 45 -0.27 4.12 -1.87
C THR A 45 0.99 5.00 -1.87
N SER A 46 1.41 5.48 -3.06
CA SER A 46 2.55 6.38 -3.19
C SER A 46 2.34 7.65 -2.38
N GLU A 47 1.19 8.31 -2.55
CA GLU A 47 0.87 9.57 -1.89
C GLU A 47 0.77 9.41 -0.37
N LEU A 48 0.08 8.36 0.10
CA LEU A 48 -0.07 8.08 1.52
C LEU A 48 1.28 7.81 2.20
N VAL A 49 2.12 6.97 1.60
CA VAL A 49 3.44 6.62 2.17
C VAL A 49 4.39 7.81 2.10
N ALA A 50 4.39 8.58 1.01
CA ALA A 50 5.20 9.78 0.88
C ALA A 50 4.78 10.86 1.89
N ALA A 51 3.47 11.05 2.10
CA ALA A 51 2.96 11.96 3.12
C ALA A 51 3.35 11.50 4.53
N ALA A 52 3.16 10.22 4.86
CA ALA A 52 3.57 9.67 6.15
C ALA A 52 5.07 9.88 6.40
N TYR A 53 5.93 9.56 5.42
CA TYR A 53 7.36 9.81 5.52
C TYR A 53 7.69 11.31 5.73
N ARG A 54 7.04 12.20 4.96
CA ARG A 54 7.27 13.65 5.04
C ARG A 54 6.92 14.22 6.41
N PHE A 55 5.82 13.78 7.01
CA PHE A 55 5.31 14.33 8.27
C PHE A 55 5.81 13.60 9.51
N THR A 56 6.19 12.33 9.37
CA THR A 56 6.73 11.50 10.46
C THR A 56 7.96 10.74 9.99
N PRO A 57 9.08 11.45 9.69
CA PRO A 57 10.30 10.79 9.27
C PRO A 57 10.79 9.81 10.34
N ASP A 58 11.36 8.69 9.91
CA ASP A 58 11.93 7.63 10.75
C ASP A 58 10.93 6.94 11.70
N ARG A 59 9.63 7.24 11.58
CA ARG A 59 8.56 6.53 12.29
C ARG A 59 8.01 5.39 11.45
N GLU A 60 7.78 4.24 12.10
CA GLU A 60 7.08 3.13 11.49
C GLU A 60 5.66 3.56 11.06
N MET A 61 5.21 3.06 9.92
CA MET A 61 3.88 3.30 9.39
C MET A 61 3.16 1.97 9.12
N LEU A 62 1.85 1.96 9.36
CA LEU A 62 1.00 0.80 9.10
C LEU A 62 0.10 1.08 7.90
N LEU A 63 0.36 0.39 6.79
CA LEU A 63 -0.50 0.44 5.60
C LEU A 63 -1.52 -0.70 5.66
N ARG A 64 -2.81 -0.39 5.52
CA ARG A 64 -3.89 -1.39 5.51
C ARG A 64 -4.60 -1.37 4.18
N VAL A 65 -4.76 -2.55 3.56
CA VAL A 65 -5.53 -2.74 2.33
C VAL A 65 -6.69 -3.63 2.66
N HIS A 66 -7.91 -3.15 2.40
CA HIS A 66 -9.10 -3.93 2.67
C HIS A 66 -10.20 -3.68 1.63
N SER A 67 -10.97 -4.71 1.31
CA SER A 67 -12.24 -4.59 0.58
C SER A 67 -13.39 -4.44 1.57
N ARG A 68 -14.55 -3.95 1.10
CA ARG A 68 -15.80 -4.02 1.88
C ARG A 68 -16.40 -5.41 1.81
#